data_AF-A0A424TL61-F1
#
_entry.id   AF-A0A424TL61-F1
#
_cell.length_a   1.000
_cell.length_b   1.000
_cell.length_c   1.000
_cell.angle_alpha   90.00
_cell.angle_beta   90.00
_cell.angle_gamma   90.00
#
_symmetry.space_group_name_H-M   'P 1'
#
loop_
_entity.id
_entity.type
_entity.pdbx_description
1 polymer ?
#
loop_
_entity_poly.entity_id
_entity_poly.type
_entity_poly.pdbx_seq_one_letter_code
_entity_poly.pdbx_strand_id
1 'polypeptide(L)' 'MTANSAFDSYVAARAAGQGFLLWETISAELETTVTAALKLGAFDELGLMFESVEGGESLGRYSFIGINPDKVWRH' A
#
# COMPACT_ATOMS: atom_id res chain seq x y z
N MET A 1 6.90 22.13 14.38
CA MET A 1 5.71 21.26 14.48
C MET A 1 4.86 21.49 13.24
N THR A 2 5.07 20.71 12.19
CA THR A 2 4.09 20.62 11.10
C THR A 2 2.96 19.75 11.63
N ALA A 3 1.79 20.34 11.87
CA ALA A 3 0.59 19.57 12.11
C ALA A 3 0.39 18.63 10.92
N ASN A 4 0.25 17.33 11.19
CA ASN A 4 -0.02 16.34 10.14
C ASN A 4 -1.49 16.51 9.71
N SER A 5 -1.77 17.52 8.89
CA SER A 5 -3.11 17.88 8.45
C SER A 5 -3.83 16.74 7.71
N ALA A 6 -3.07 15.80 7.14
CA ALA A 6 -3.61 14.58 6.55
C ALA A 6 -4.20 13.63 7.61
N PHE A 7 -3.56 13.52 8.78
CA PHE A 7 -4.10 12.73 9.89
C PHE A 7 -5.36 13.38 10.48
N ASP A 8 -5.37 14.70 10.67
CA ASP A 8 -6.57 15.41 11.15
C ASP A 8 -7.74 15.26 10.17
N SER A 9 -7.46 15.33 8.86
CA SER A 9 -8.45 15.09 7.81
C SER A 9 -8.97 13.65 7.81
N TYR A 10 -8.09 12.67 8.05
CA TYR A 10 -8.48 11.27 8.23
C TYR A 10 -9.43 11.09 9.42
N VAL A 11 -9.12 11.67 10.58
CA VAL A 11 -9.96 11.57 11.78
C VAL A 11 -11.35 12.13 11.51
N ALA A 12 -11.45 13.28 10.85
CA ALA A 12 -12.72 13.89 10.49
C ALA A 12 -13.53 13.02 9.51
N ALA A 13 -12.92 12.52 8.43
CA ALA A 13 -13.58 11.65 7.46
C ALA A 13 -14.08 10.35 8.10
N ARG A 14 -13.25 9.74 8.96
CA ARG A 14 -13.58 8.52 9.69
C ARG A 14 -14.78 8.70 10.63
N ALA A 15 -14.89 9.85 11.29
CA ALA A 15 -16.02 10.21 12.14
C ALA A 15 -17.31 10.44 11.33
N ALA A 16 -17.19 10.95 10.10
CA ALA A 16 -18.30 11.13 9.17
C ALA A 16 -18.72 9.84 8.43
N GLY A 17 -18.05 8.70 8.69
CA GLY A 17 -18.32 7.44 7.98
C GLY A 17 -17.87 7.45 6.52
N GLN A 18 -16.97 8.35 6.15
CA GLN A 18 -16.44 8.50 4.80
C GLN A 18 -15.14 7.71 4.64
N GLY A 19 -14.92 7.17 3.44
CA GLY A 19 -13.64 6.57 3.07
C GLY A 19 -12.53 7.63 3.00
N PHE A 20 -11.32 7.26 3.39
CA PHE A 20 -10.15 8.13 3.34
C PHE A 20 -8.90 7.31 3.04
N LEU A 21 -7.95 7.89 2.31
CA LEU A 21 -6.65 7.28 2.02
C LEU A 21 -5.54 8.11 2.65
N LEU A 22 -4.85 7.53 3.64
CA LEU A 22 -3.58 8.07 4.14
C LEU A 22 -2.44 7.43 3.36
N TRP A 23 -1.54 8.23 2.81
CA TRP A 23 -0.42 7.76 2.01
C TRP A 23 0.78 8.66 2.21
N GLU A 24 1.96 8.11 1.94
CA GLU A 24 3.23 8.81 1.90
C GLU A 24 4.11 8.18 0.81
N THR A 25 4.99 8.98 0.22
CA THR A 25 6.06 8.47 -0.65
C THR A 25 7.35 8.36 0.15
N ILE A 26 7.91 7.16 0.20
CA ILE A 26 9.21 6.88 0.82
C ILE A 26 10.24 6.54 -0.27
N SER A 27 11.52 6.87 -0.02
CA SER A 27 12.60 6.43 -0.91
C SER A 27 12.84 4.94 -0.74
N ALA A 28 12.95 4.23 -1.87
CA ALA A 28 13.12 2.78 -1.92
C ALA A 28 14.18 2.38 -2.98
N GLU A 29 15.18 3.23 -3.21
CA GLU A 29 16.19 3.04 -4.27
C GLU A 29 16.99 1.73 -4.14
N LEU A 30 17.10 1.19 -2.92
CA LEU A 30 17.79 -0.06 -2.63
C LEU A 30 16.85 -1.27 -2.54
N GLU A 31 15.56 -1.07 -2.80
CA GLU A 31 14.58 -2.14 -2.77
C GLU A 31 14.28 -2.64 -4.18
N THR A 32 14.19 -3.96 -4.30
CA THR A 32 13.43 -4.61 -5.36
C THR A 32 12.02 -4.89 -4.85
N THR A 33 11.08 -5.19 -5.75
CA THR A 33 9.71 -5.56 -5.34
C THR A 33 9.73 -6.70 -4.31
N VAL A 34 10.54 -7.73 -4.56
CA VAL A 34 10.63 -8.92 -3.69
C VAL A 34 11.22 -8.57 -2.32
N THR A 35 12.27 -7.74 -2.26
CA THR A 35 12.86 -7.35 -0.96
C THR A 35 11.92 -6.47 -0.15
N ALA A 36 11.16 -5.57 -0.80
CA ALA A 36 10.12 -4.79 -0.14
C ALA A 36 9.00 -5.69 0.41
N ALA A 37 8.53 -6.66 -0.38
CA ALA A 37 7.50 -7.62 0.03
C ALA A 37 7.93 -8.46 1.25
N LEU A 38 9.18 -8.93 1.27
CA LEU A 38 9.76 -9.65 2.41
C LEU A 38 9.80 -8.77 3.67
N LYS A 39 10.28 -7.52 3.55
CA LYS A 39 10.36 -6.58 4.69
C LYS A 39 8.98 -6.21 5.25
N LEU A 40 7.96 -6.15 4.40
CA LEU A 40 6.59 -5.81 4.78
C LEU A 40 5.79 -7.00 5.33
N GLY A 41 6.28 -8.24 5.22
CA GLY A 41 5.55 -9.43 5.66
C GLY A 41 4.49 -9.90 4.66
N ALA A 42 4.66 -9.60 3.37
CA ALA A 42 3.68 -9.94 2.33
C ALA A 42 3.61 -11.44 1.96
N PHE A 43 4.45 -12.26 2.58
CA PHE A 43 4.43 -13.72 2.41
C PHE A 43 3.77 -14.46 3.60
N ASP A 44 3.19 -13.70 4.54
CA ASP A 44 2.32 -14.26 5.59
C ASP A 44 0.95 -14.66 5.01
N GLU A 45 0.11 -15.36 5.78
CA GLU A 45 -1.11 -16.07 5.31
C GLU A 45 -2.08 -15.20 4.47
N LEU A 46 -2.15 -13.90 4.75
CA LEU A 46 -3.05 -12.95 4.08
C LEU A 46 -2.32 -11.88 3.25
N GLY A 47 -1.03 -12.07 2.99
CA GLY A 47 -0.24 -11.19 2.15
C GLY A 47 -0.51 -11.37 0.65
N LEU A 48 -0.29 -10.31 -0.13
CA LEU A 48 -0.36 -10.35 -1.59
C LEU A 48 0.77 -9.55 -2.22
N MET A 49 1.19 -9.98 -3.40
CA MET A 49 2.11 -9.25 -4.28
C MET A 49 1.66 -9.41 -5.73
N PHE A 50 1.44 -8.30 -6.43
CA PHE A 50 1.17 -8.25 -7.86
C PHE A 50 2.28 -7.49 -8.57
N GLU A 51 2.77 -8.05 -9.68
CA GLU A 51 3.78 -7.44 -10.52
C GLU A 51 3.29 -7.39 -11.97
N SER A 52 3.44 -6.23 -12.62
CA SER A 52 3.09 -6.06 -14.02
C SER A 52 4.22 -6.55 -14.93
N VAL A 53 3.92 -7.49 -15.83
CA VAL A 53 4.86 -8.04 -16.81
C VAL A 53 4.31 -7.86 -18.22
N GLU A 54 4.31 -6.63 -18.75
CA GLU A 54 3.94 -6.40 -20.15
C GLU A 54 5.14 -6.31 -21.10
N GLY A 55 4.98 -6.93 -22.27
CA GLY A 55 6.00 -7.11 -23.31
C GLY A 55 6.32 -5.85 -24.10
N GLY A 56 7.01 -4.89 -23.49
CA GLY A 56 7.77 -3.84 -24.20
C GLY A 56 7.20 -2.42 -24.17
N GLU A 57 6.05 -2.18 -23.53
CA GLU A 57 5.51 -0.82 -23.31
C GLU A 57 6.14 -0.19 -22.04
N SER A 58 6.59 1.07 -22.12
CA SER A 58 7.37 1.72 -21.05
C SER A 58 6.52 2.39 -19.95
N LEU A 59 5.19 2.40 -20.10
CA LEU A 59 4.24 3.02 -19.19
C LEU A 59 3.75 2.02 -18.15
N GLY A 60 4.51 1.82 -17.07
CA GLY A 60 3.95 1.40 -15.78
C GLY A 60 4.49 0.12 -15.16
N ARG A 61 5.75 0.13 -14.73
CA ARG A 61 6.27 -0.87 -13.77
C ARG A 61 5.78 -0.53 -12.36
N TYR A 62 4.52 -0.82 -12.07
CA TYR A 62 4.03 -0.77 -10.71
C TYR A 62 3.91 -2.18 -10.16
N SER A 63 4.36 -2.32 -8.92
CA SER A 63 4.13 -3.50 -8.12
C SER A 63 3.23 -3.12 -6.96
N PHE A 64 2.29 -3.98 -6.62
CA PHE A 64 1.37 -3.79 -5.50
C PHE A 64 1.66 -4.83 -4.43
N ILE A 65 1.82 -4.37 -3.20
CA ILE A 65 2.03 -5.23 -2.02
C ILE A 65 0.91 -4.92 -1.03
N GLY A 66 0.21 -5.95 -0.57
CA GLY A 66 -0.84 -5.84 0.45
C GLY A 66 -0.53 -6.74 1.63
N ILE A 67 -0.79 -6.24 2.84
CA ILE A 67 -0.48 -6.90 4.12
C ILE A 67 -1.59 -6.63 5.14
N ASN A 68 -1.71 -7.50 6.15
CA ASN A 68 -2.53 -7.30 7.35
C ASN A 68 -3.94 -6.73 7.12
N PRO A 69 -4.79 -7.35 6.28
CA PRO A 69 -6.15 -6.86 6.08
C PRO A 69 -7.00 -7.07 7.35
N ASP A 70 -7.80 -6.06 7.72
CA ASP A 70 -8.76 -6.16 8.83
C ASP A 70 -9.98 -7.05 8.49
N LYS A 71 -10.31 -7.15 7.20
CA LYS A 71 -11.49 -7.88 6.70
C LYS A 71 -11.14 -8.69 5.46
N VAL A 72 -11.56 -9.95 5.46
CA VAL A 72 -11.45 -10.86 4.32
C VAL A 72 -12.84 -11.39 4.00
N TRP A 73 -13.31 -11.15 2.77
CA TRP A 73 -14.55 -11.72 2.29
C TRP A 73 -14.31 -13.10 1.69
N ARG A 74 -15.17 -14.06 2.05
CA ARG A 74 -15.20 -15.42 1.50
C ARG A 74 -16.57 -15.66 0.88
N HIS A 75 -16.59 -16.35 -0.26
CA HIS A 75 -17.81 -16.76 -0.96
C HIS A 75 -18.25 -18.16 -0.53
#